data_AF-A0A9N8M630-F1
#
_entry.id   AF-A0A9N8M630-F1
#
_cell.length_a   1.000
_cell.length_b   1.000
_cell.length_c   1.000
_cell.angle_alpha   90.00
_cell.angle_beta   90.00
_cell.angle_gamma   90.00
#
_symmetry.space_group_name_H-M   'P 1'
#
loop_
_entity.id
_entity.type
_entity.pdbx_description
1 polymer ?
#
loop_
_entity_poly.entity_id
_entity_poly.type
_entity_poly.pdbx_seq_one_letter_code
_entity_poly.pdbx_strand_id
1 'polypeptide(L)'
;MHFTLPARLLILAFSVLGSVAQGPNTISSVYPNDQTASMNLTAWLVPVTKTEASKLAGDRTLLRPSGLPSGYSLGEDQHPVLFLTGLYTDISTYNFTAIKQLTELHLYVPWVQGVASSQKPFSYHYRSFSNSFFASLLGNLFQNANVRTASFDPPHAAYKAVGSSNFSLSADVGLFKSTPLFISTFQRASSPVMTVDFVSSILQQPVIRSGSKDSCHKVSYQFNETFANPFAVHGNLQTGSDYTIEPMKFDNAQGLTATAQWRLSPSAFPCASLI
;
A
#
# COMPACT_ATOMS: atom_id res chain seq x y z
N MET A 1 13.62 2.44 -66.75
CA MET A 1 12.46 2.72 -65.88
C MET A 1 12.12 1.45 -65.13
N HIS A 2 12.48 1.37 -63.86
CA HIS A 2 11.95 0.36 -62.94
C HIS A 2 11.76 1.06 -61.59
N PHE A 3 10.50 1.31 -61.27
CA PHE A 3 10.03 1.74 -59.95
C PHE A 3 9.78 0.47 -59.13
N THR A 4 10.45 0.35 -57.98
CA THR A 4 9.93 -0.40 -56.83
C THR A 4 10.64 0.13 -55.57
N LEU A 5 9.91 0.92 -54.76
CA LEU A 5 10.28 1.22 -53.38
C LEU A 5 10.05 -0.04 -52.52
N PRO A 6 10.98 -0.42 -51.61
CA PRO A 6 10.62 -1.24 -50.48
C PRO A 6 10.29 -0.35 -49.27
N ALA A 7 9.18 -0.74 -48.64
CA ALA A 7 8.52 -0.21 -47.47
C ALA A 7 9.44 0.39 -46.39
N ARG A 8 9.12 1.64 -46.00
CA ARG A 8 9.49 2.20 -44.70
C ARG A 8 8.86 1.33 -43.60
N LEU A 9 9.72 0.72 -42.79
CA LEU A 9 9.34 0.07 -41.55
C LEU A 9 8.88 1.16 -40.56
N LEU A 10 7.59 1.47 -40.56
CA LEU A 10 6.93 2.18 -39.47
C LEU A 10 6.90 1.22 -38.27
N ILE A 11 7.77 1.43 -37.29
CA ILE A 11 7.62 0.80 -35.97
C ILE A 11 6.44 1.50 -35.30
N LEU A 12 5.24 0.97 -35.54
CA LEU A 12 4.03 1.30 -34.81
C LEU A 12 4.16 0.77 -33.38
N ALA A 13 4.21 1.71 -32.44
CA ALA A 13 4.03 1.46 -31.02
C ALA A 13 2.67 0.80 -30.78
N PHE A 14 2.67 -0.53 -30.63
CA PHE A 14 1.57 -1.26 -30.03
C PHE A 14 1.88 -1.46 -28.54
N SER A 15 1.31 -0.57 -27.74
CA SER A 15 0.69 -0.84 -26.44
C SER A 15 1.09 -2.14 -25.73
N VAL A 16 2.18 -2.09 -24.97
CA VAL A 16 2.34 -2.89 -23.74
C VAL A 16 2.03 -1.96 -22.56
N LEU A 17 0.80 -1.46 -22.48
CA LEU A 17 0.26 -0.85 -21.27
C LEU A 17 -0.41 -1.95 -20.44
N GLY A 18 0.40 -2.89 -19.95
CA GLY A 18 -0.16 -4.12 -19.35
C GLY A 18 0.87 -5.02 -18.69
N SER A 19 1.89 -4.45 -18.07
CA SER A 19 2.76 -5.02 -17.03
C SER A 19 4.03 -4.19 -17.01
N VAL A 20 4.08 -3.16 -16.17
CA VAL A 20 5.39 -2.67 -15.74
C VAL A 20 6.00 -3.85 -15.00
N ALA A 21 6.96 -4.54 -15.62
CA ALA A 21 7.72 -5.57 -14.95
C ALA A 21 8.25 -4.94 -13.65
N GLN A 22 7.72 -5.41 -12.52
CA GLN A 22 8.19 -5.00 -11.21
C GLN A 22 9.61 -5.57 -11.08
N GLY A 23 10.56 -4.76 -10.60
CA GLY A 23 11.95 -5.20 -10.48
C GLY A 23 12.08 -6.46 -9.62
N PRO A 24 13.19 -7.21 -9.71
CA PRO A 24 13.39 -8.42 -8.91
C PRO A 24 13.40 -8.11 -7.40
N ASN A 25 13.16 -9.12 -6.57
CA ASN A 25 13.36 -9.03 -5.13
C ASN A 25 14.86 -9.12 -4.80
N THR A 26 15.50 -7.97 -4.72
CA THR A 26 16.95 -7.81 -4.52
C THR A 26 17.39 -8.11 -3.09
N ILE A 27 16.46 -8.14 -2.13
CA ILE A 27 16.78 -8.26 -0.70
C ILE A 27 16.53 -9.64 -0.11
N SER A 28 15.94 -10.57 -0.88
CA SER A 28 15.64 -11.94 -0.44
C SER A 28 16.87 -12.69 0.07
N SER A 29 17.99 -12.61 -0.65
CA SER A 29 19.24 -13.28 -0.30
C SER A 29 19.90 -12.70 0.97
N VAL A 30 19.68 -11.42 1.25
CA VAL A 30 20.20 -10.73 2.43
C VAL A 30 19.36 -11.05 3.67
N TYR A 31 18.05 -11.29 3.50
CA TYR A 31 17.10 -11.59 4.56
C TYR A 31 16.36 -12.92 4.33
N PRO A 32 17.07 -14.07 4.30
CA PRO A 32 16.49 -15.35 3.88
C PRO A 32 15.42 -15.90 4.84
N ASN A 33 15.38 -15.40 6.07
CA ASN A 33 14.41 -15.82 7.09
C ASN A 33 13.18 -14.90 7.17
N ASP A 34 13.19 -13.77 6.45
CA ASP A 34 12.12 -12.79 6.48
C ASP A 34 11.18 -12.97 5.28
N GLN A 35 9.99 -12.38 5.38
CA GLN A 35 9.13 -12.24 4.21
C GLN A 35 9.63 -11.04 3.42
N THR A 36 9.97 -11.26 2.16
CA THR A 36 10.47 -10.21 1.27
C THR A 36 9.76 -10.28 -0.07
N ALA A 37 9.63 -9.13 -0.73
CA ALA A 37 9.05 -9.05 -2.07
C ALA A 37 9.48 -7.76 -2.76
N SER A 38 9.38 -7.72 -4.08
CA SER A 38 9.25 -6.47 -4.81
C SER A 38 7.79 -6.05 -4.80
N MET A 39 7.50 -4.77 -4.55
CA MET A 39 6.14 -4.26 -4.42
C MET A 39 5.98 -2.99 -5.24
N ASN A 40 5.02 -2.95 -6.16
CA ASN A 40 4.52 -1.69 -6.71
C ASN A 40 3.32 -1.24 -5.89
N LEU A 41 3.48 -0.10 -5.23
CA LEU A 41 2.51 0.42 -4.28
C LEU A 41 1.87 1.71 -4.77
N THR A 42 0.66 1.97 -4.28
CA THR A 42 0.06 3.31 -4.27
C THR A 42 -0.39 3.62 -2.84
N ALA A 43 0.20 4.65 -2.26
CA ALA A 43 -0.07 5.13 -0.91
C ALA A 43 -0.90 6.41 -0.97
N TRP A 44 -2.04 6.42 -0.28
CA TRP A 44 -2.90 7.60 -0.10
C TRP A 44 -2.92 7.97 1.36
N LEU A 45 -2.49 9.19 1.69
CA LEU A 45 -2.63 9.73 3.03
C LEU A 45 -3.75 10.75 3.00
N VAL A 46 -4.85 10.45 3.69
CA VAL A 46 -6.04 11.30 3.69
C VAL A 46 -6.43 11.71 5.11
N PRO A 47 -6.91 12.94 5.31
CA PRO A 47 -7.36 13.40 6.60
C PRO A 47 -8.77 12.87 6.91
N VAL A 48 -8.95 12.23 8.06
CA VAL A 48 -10.26 11.85 8.62
C VAL A 48 -10.46 12.52 9.97
N THR A 49 -11.66 12.49 10.54
CA THR A 49 -11.86 12.99 11.91
C THR A 49 -11.05 12.16 12.92
N LYS A 50 -10.56 12.78 13.99
CA LYS A 50 -9.86 12.06 15.06
C LYS A 50 -10.72 10.95 15.69
N THR A 51 -12.03 11.18 15.79
CA THR A 51 -12.99 10.18 16.24
C THR A 51 -12.96 8.93 15.36
N GLU A 52 -12.98 9.09 14.04
CA GLU A 52 -12.95 7.97 13.11
C GLU A 52 -11.58 7.26 13.13
N ALA A 53 -10.49 8.03 13.11
CA ALA A 53 -9.14 7.47 13.24
C ALA A 53 -8.95 6.70 14.54
N SER A 54 -9.50 7.17 15.66
CA SER A 54 -9.45 6.48 16.97
C SER A 54 -10.15 5.12 16.90
N LYS A 55 -11.36 5.07 16.34
CA LYS A 55 -12.08 3.80 16.18
C LYS A 55 -11.34 2.83 15.26
N LEU A 56 -10.80 3.31 14.14
CA LEU A 56 -9.95 2.51 13.23
C LEU A 56 -8.66 2.05 13.92
N ALA A 57 -8.15 2.81 14.89
CA ALA A 57 -6.99 2.45 15.70
C ALA A 57 -7.31 1.51 16.87
N GLY A 58 -8.55 1.03 17.01
CA GLY A 58 -8.98 0.22 18.16
C GLY A 58 -8.94 1.00 19.48
N ASP A 59 -9.35 2.28 19.42
CA ASP A 59 -9.40 3.24 20.53
C ASP A 59 -8.03 3.51 21.20
N ARG A 60 -6.95 3.30 20.44
CA ARG A 60 -5.61 3.69 20.87
C ARG A 60 -5.44 5.21 20.84
N THR A 61 -4.55 5.69 21.71
CA THR A 61 -4.17 7.10 21.74
C THR A 61 -3.50 7.49 20.42
N LEU A 62 -4.06 8.51 19.76
CA LEU A 62 -3.47 9.14 18.58
C LEU A 62 -2.42 10.16 19.00
N LEU A 63 -1.23 10.06 18.44
CA LEU A 63 -0.15 11.03 18.63
C LEU A 63 -0.31 12.17 17.62
N ARG A 64 0.23 13.33 17.93
CA ARG A 64 0.26 14.45 16.98
C ARG A 64 1.12 14.06 15.76
N PRO A 65 0.58 14.14 14.52
CA PRO A 65 1.38 13.90 13.33
C PRO A 65 2.55 14.88 13.24
N SER A 66 3.71 14.36 12.83
CA SER A 66 4.95 15.10 12.67
C SER A 66 5.57 14.81 11.31
N GLY A 67 6.38 15.74 10.79
CA GLY A 67 7.05 15.58 9.50
C GLY A 67 6.12 15.63 8.28
N LEU A 68 4.88 16.13 8.43
CA LEU A 68 3.96 16.34 7.31
C LEU A 68 4.60 17.26 6.25
N PRO A 69 4.49 16.95 4.96
CA PRO A 69 5.12 17.74 3.91
C PRO A 69 4.41 19.10 3.76
N SER A 70 5.16 20.08 3.25
CA SER A 70 4.60 21.38 2.91
C SER A 70 3.44 21.21 1.91
N GLY A 71 2.34 21.91 2.14
CA GLY A 71 1.12 21.80 1.32
C GLY A 71 0.17 20.67 1.73
N TYR A 72 0.54 19.81 2.68
CA TYR A 72 -0.42 18.87 3.28
C TYR A 72 -1.29 19.57 4.32
N SER A 73 -2.56 19.78 4.00
CA SER A 73 -3.52 20.40 4.91
C SER A 73 -4.13 19.37 5.85
N LEU A 74 -3.99 19.59 7.16
CA LEU A 74 -4.62 18.79 8.20
C LEU A 74 -5.34 19.72 9.18
N GLY A 75 -6.67 19.60 9.27
CA GLY A 75 -7.48 20.36 10.22
C GLY A 75 -7.21 19.97 11.68
N GLU A 76 -7.62 20.82 12.62
CA GLU A 76 -7.35 20.62 14.06
C GLU A 76 -7.98 19.34 14.63
N ASP A 77 -9.18 18.97 14.15
CA ASP A 77 -9.88 17.73 14.52
C ASP A 77 -9.61 16.57 13.53
N GLN A 78 -8.57 16.69 12.71
CA GLN A 78 -8.24 15.65 11.74
C GLN A 78 -7.00 14.85 12.14
N HIS A 79 -6.99 13.60 11.70
CA HIS A 79 -5.85 12.69 11.79
C HIS A 79 -5.65 12.00 10.43
N PRO A 80 -4.41 11.83 9.96
CA PRO A 80 -4.14 11.15 8.71
C PRO A 80 -4.38 9.64 8.83
N VAL A 81 -4.99 9.07 7.80
CA VAL A 81 -5.16 7.63 7.61
C VAL A 81 -4.51 7.24 6.28
N LEU A 82 -3.81 6.10 6.28
CA LEU A 82 -3.07 5.60 5.13
C LEU A 82 -3.81 4.43 4.49
N PHE A 83 -4.23 4.62 3.25
CA PHE A 83 -4.67 3.54 2.36
C PHE A 83 -3.50 3.14 1.48
N LEU A 84 -3.07 1.89 1.58
CA LEU A 84 -1.94 1.36 0.83
C LEU A 84 -2.41 0.21 -0.04
N THR A 85 -2.27 0.35 -1.35
CA THR A 85 -2.47 -0.77 -2.28
C THR A 85 -1.10 -1.25 -2.76
N GLY A 86 -0.98 -2.54 -3.03
CA GLY A 86 0.27 -3.13 -3.46
C GLY A 86 0.08 -4.35 -4.32
N LEU A 87 0.78 -4.41 -5.45
CA LEU A 87 1.06 -5.67 -6.13
C LEU A 87 2.47 -6.10 -5.73
N TYR A 88 2.55 -7.21 -5.01
CA TYR A 88 3.77 -7.89 -4.60
C TYR A 88 4.13 -8.95 -5.63
N THR A 89 5.40 -9.00 -6.03
CA THR A 89 5.98 -10.02 -6.91
C THR A 89 7.32 -10.50 -6.36
N ASP A 90 7.78 -11.63 -6.89
CA ASP A 90 9.04 -12.26 -6.48
C ASP A 90 9.09 -12.44 -4.94
N ILE A 91 7.99 -12.95 -4.40
CA ILE A 91 7.78 -13.10 -2.96
C ILE A 91 8.65 -14.26 -2.48
N SER A 92 9.56 -13.96 -1.55
CA SER A 92 10.37 -14.95 -0.86
C SER A 92 9.96 -15.02 0.60
N THR A 93 9.61 -16.22 1.05
CA THR A 93 9.32 -16.51 2.46
C THR A 93 9.97 -17.82 2.86
N TYR A 94 10.55 -17.86 4.06
CA TYR A 94 11.14 -19.10 4.58
C TYR A 94 10.06 -20.19 4.69
N ASN A 95 10.32 -21.36 4.10
CA ASN A 95 9.46 -22.56 4.05
C ASN A 95 8.16 -22.52 3.21
N PHE A 96 7.83 -21.42 2.51
CA PHE A 96 6.64 -21.39 1.64
C PHE A 96 6.93 -20.68 0.30
N THR A 97 6.96 -21.44 -0.80
CA THR A 97 7.29 -20.97 -2.15
C THR A 97 6.09 -20.89 -3.09
N ALA A 98 4.86 -20.96 -2.59
CA ALA A 98 3.66 -21.13 -3.42
C ALA A 98 3.09 -19.83 -4.03
N ILE A 99 3.40 -18.65 -3.49
CA ILE A 99 2.76 -17.38 -3.90
C ILE A 99 3.68 -16.62 -4.86
N LYS A 100 3.37 -16.65 -6.16
CA LYS A 100 4.18 -15.97 -7.19
C LYS A 100 3.95 -14.46 -7.24
N GLN A 101 2.71 -14.05 -6.99
CA GLN A 101 2.30 -12.66 -6.95
C GLN A 101 1.07 -12.52 -6.06
N LEU A 102 0.88 -11.33 -5.50
CA LEU A 102 -0.19 -11.04 -4.56
C LEU A 102 -0.60 -9.58 -4.71
N THR A 103 -1.89 -9.31 -4.84
CA THR A 103 -2.41 -7.93 -4.76
C THR A 103 -3.09 -7.76 -3.41
N GLU A 104 -2.67 -6.74 -2.66
CA GLU A 104 -3.24 -6.41 -1.37
C GLU A 104 -3.66 -4.94 -1.26
N LEU A 105 -4.61 -4.72 -0.37
CA LEU A 105 -5.09 -3.43 0.07
C LEU A 105 -5.00 -3.40 1.59
N HIS A 106 -4.38 -2.38 2.17
CA HIS A 106 -4.12 -2.25 3.59
C HIS A 106 -4.62 -0.92 4.12
N LEU A 107 -5.24 -0.94 5.29
CA LEU A 107 -5.65 0.27 6.02
C LEU A 107 -4.80 0.43 7.27
N TYR A 108 -4.08 1.54 7.35
CA TYR A 108 -3.26 1.90 8.51
C TYR A 108 -3.70 3.24 9.11
N VAL A 109 -3.66 3.31 10.44
CA VAL A 109 -3.69 4.56 11.19
C VAL A 109 -2.27 4.84 11.71
N PRO A 110 -1.49 5.70 11.05
CA PRO A 110 -0.15 6.08 11.50
C PRO A 110 -0.19 7.03 12.72
N TRP A 111 0.97 7.26 13.35
CA TRP A 111 1.11 8.08 14.56
C TRP A 111 0.18 7.64 15.70
N VAL A 112 0.17 6.35 15.99
CA VAL A 112 -0.53 5.78 17.15
C VAL A 112 0.48 5.50 18.26
N GLN A 113 0.03 5.64 19.51
CA GLN A 113 0.84 5.29 20.66
C GLN A 113 0.89 3.76 20.83
N GLY A 114 2.07 3.18 20.60
CA GLY A 114 2.32 1.75 20.85
C GLY A 114 2.74 1.42 22.29
N VAL A 115 3.32 2.40 23.00
CA VAL A 115 3.81 2.25 24.38
C VAL A 115 3.43 3.51 25.16
N ALA A 116 2.74 3.37 26.29
CA ALA A 116 2.13 4.47 27.03
C ALA A 116 3.11 5.59 27.44
N SER A 117 4.38 5.25 27.69
CA SER A 117 5.43 6.20 28.07
C SER A 117 6.21 6.80 26.89
N SER A 118 5.92 6.39 25.65
CA SER A 118 6.66 6.81 24.45
C SER A 118 5.82 7.71 23.56
N GLN A 119 6.49 8.67 22.90
CA GLN A 119 5.95 9.49 21.82
C GLN A 119 6.45 9.03 20.44
N LYS A 120 7.18 7.90 20.37
CA LYS A 120 7.57 7.33 19.08
C LYS A 120 6.31 6.86 18.35
N PRO A 121 6.13 7.25 17.08
CA PRO A 121 4.95 6.86 16.33
C PRO A 121 5.02 5.39 15.89
N PHE A 122 3.91 4.69 16.09
CA PHE A 122 3.62 3.38 15.52
C PHE A 122 2.50 3.51 14.50
N SER A 123 2.41 2.55 13.58
CA SER A 123 1.25 2.41 12.69
C SER A 123 0.35 1.31 13.19
N TYR A 124 -0.94 1.59 13.39
CA TYR A 124 -1.92 0.56 13.65
C TYR A 124 -2.49 0.03 12.34
N HIS A 125 -2.33 -1.26 12.10
CA HIS A 125 -2.89 -1.95 10.95
C HIS A 125 -4.29 -2.46 11.29
N TYR A 126 -5.32 -1.78 10.76
CA TYR A 126 -6.71 -2.11 11.05
C TYR A 126 -7.13 -3.40 10.35
N ARG A 127 -6.90 -3.48 9.03
CA ARG A 127 -7.23 -4.66 8.22
C ARG A 127 -6.54 -4.65 6.86
N SER A 128 -6.52 -5.82 6.23
CA SER A 128 -6.13 -5.99 4.83
C SER A 128 -7.15 -6.76 4.01
N PHE A 129 -7.06 -6.61 2.70
CA PHE A 129 -7.70 -7.47 1.72
C PHE A 129 -6.66 -7.99 0.73
N SER A 130 -6.80 -9.24 0.31
CA SER A 130 -5.83 -9.93 -0.55
C SER A 130 -6.53 -10.75 -1.63
N ASN A 131 -5.93 -10.82 -2.82
CA ASN A 131 -6.47 -11.64 -3.93
C ASN A 131 -6.20 -13.14 -3.79
N SER A 132 -5.52 -13.57 -2.72
CA SER A 132 -5.22 -14.98 -2.46
C SER A 132 -5.82 -15.43 -1.12
N PHE A 133 -6.74 -16.40 -1.18
CA PHE A 133 -7.28 -17.03 0.03
C PHE A 133 -6.19 -17.65 0.91
N PHE A 134 -5.21 -18.31 0.30
CA PHE A 134 -4.12 -18.95 1.02
C PHE A 134 -3.24 -17.92 1.75
N ALA A 135 -2.92 -16.80 1.08
CA ALA A 135 -2.17 -15.72 1.71
C ALA A 135 -2.93 -15.10 2.88
N SER A 136 -4.23 -14.84 2.71
CA SER A 136 -5.09 -14.32 3.79
C SER A 136 -5.11 -15.25 5.00
N LEU A 137 -5.22 -16.56 4.76
CA LEU A 137 -5.21 -17.57 5.81
C LEU A 137 -3.88 -17.57 6.58
N LEU A 138 -2.74 -17.61 5.87
CA LEU A 138 -1.41 -17.59 6.50
C LEU A 138 -1.18 -16.30 7.30
N GLY A 139 -1.56 -15.14 6.75
CA GLY A 139 -1.44 -13.85 7.43
C GLY A 139 -2.25 -13.79 8.73
N ASN A 140 -3.44 -14.39 8.74
CA ASN A 140 -4.25 -14.45 9.96
C ASN A 140 -3.69 -15.44 10.98
N LEU A 141 -3.30 -16.65 10.57
CA LEU A 141 -2.80 -17.69 11.47
C LEU A 141 -1.46 -17.32 12.11
N PHE A 142 -0.55 -16.72 11.36
CA PHE A 142 0.83 -16.51 11.81
C PHE A 142 1.16 -15.07 12.16
N GLN A 143 0.38 -14.09 11.69
CA GLN A 143 0.72 -12.66 11.83
C GLN A 143 -0.42 -11.81 12.39
N ASN A 144 -1.55 -12.40 12.77
CA ASN A 144 -2.74 -11.69 13.27
C ASN A 144 -3.16 -10.51 12.35
N ALA A 145 -2.97 -10.67 11.04
CA ALA A 145 -3.00 -9.56 10.10
C ALA A 145 -4.42 -9.12 9.67
N ASN A 146 -5.50 -9.74 10.19
CA ASN A 146 -6.90 -9.39 9.86
C ASN A 146 -7.10 -9.19 8.34
N VAL A 147 -6.70 -10.21 7.58
CA VAL A 147 -6.72 -10.22 6.13
C VAL A 147 -7.97 -10.97 5.65
N ARG A 148 -8.74 -10.34 4.77
CA ARG A 148 -9.88 -10.96 4.08
C ARG A 148 -9.57 -11.15 2.61
N THR A 149 -10.35 -11.97 1.91
CA THR A 149 -10.22 -12.12 0.47
C THR A 149 -10.95 -11.01 -0.28
N ALA A 150 -10.38 -10.56 -1.38
CA ALA A 150 -10.98 -9.59 -2.29
C ALA A 150 -10.65 -9.91 -3.76
N SER A 151 -11.46 -9.37 -4.65
CA SER A 151 -11.24 -9.36 -6.08
C SER A 151 -10.74 -7.99 -6.46
N PHE A 152 -9.72 -7.92 -7.32
CA PHE A 152 -9.10 -6.66 -7.71
C PHE A 152 -9.29 -6.42 -9.20
N ASP A 153 -9.42 -5.15 -9.56
CA ASP A 153 -9.42 -4.70 -10.94
C ASP A 153 -8.41 -3.56 -11.10
N PRO A 154 -7.27 -3.80 -11.79
CA PRO A 154 -6.92 -5.04 -12.49
C PRO A 154 -6.50 -6.19 -11.54
N PRO A 155 -6.68 -7.47 -11.91
CA PRO A 155 -6.42 -8.61 -11.02
C PRO A 155 -4.92 -8.87 -10.75
N HIS A 156 -4.04 -8.49 -11.70
CA HIS A 156 -2.60 -8.80 -11.68
C HIS A 156 -1.75 -7.60 -12.08
N ALA A 157 -2.20 -6.39 -11.73
CA ALA A 157 -1.43 -5.16 -11.91
C ALA A 157 -1.70 -4.23 -10.72
N ALA A 158 -0.75 -3.33 -10.44
CA ALA A 158 -0.91 -2.33 -9.38
C ALA A 158 -2.06 -1.35 -9.67
N TYR A 159 -2.29 -1.06 -10.95
CA TYR A 159 -3.36 -0.22 -11.48
C TYR A 159 -3.47 -0.44 -13.00
N LYS A 160 -4.59 -0.03 -13.60
CA LYS A 160 -4.81 -0.02 -15.06
C LYS A 160 -4.96 1.41 -15.57
N ALA A 161 -4.60 1.66 -16.82
CA ALA A 161 -4.90 2.94 -17.47
C ALA A 161 -6.41 3.03 -17.78
N VAL A 162 -6.99 4.21 -17.54
CA VAL A 162 -8.38 4.54 -17.87
C VAL A 162 -8.38 5.86 -18.66
N GLY A 163 -8.24 5.75 -19.98
CA GLY A 163 -7.99 6.90 -20.84
C GLY A 163 -6.50 7.26 -20.94
N SER A 164 -6.20 8.50 -21.33
CA SER A 164 -4.84 8.90 -21.73
C SER A 164 -3.90 9.18 -20.57
N SER A 165 -4.41 9.67 -19.43
CA SER A 165 -3.58 10.14 -18.30
C SER A 165 -4.04 9.63 -16.93
N ASN A 166 -5.20 8.97 -16.87
CA ASN A 166 -5.73 8.46 -15.61
C ASN A 166 -5.43 6.97 -15.45
N PHE A 167 -5.30 6.57 -14.20
CA PHE A 167 -5.15 5.22 -13.73
C PHE A 167 -6.29 4.90 -12.77
N SER A 168 -6.62 3.63 -12.65
CA SER A 168 -7.59 3.15 -11.67
C SER A 168 -7.15 1.87 -11.01
N LEU A 169 -7.57 1.71 -9.77
CA LEU A 169 -7.56 0.45 -9.04
C LEU A 169 -8.84 0.36 -8.23
N SER A 170 -9.54 -0.77 -8.31
CA SER A 170 -10.65 -1.08 -7.42
C SER A 170 -10.51 -2.46 -6.81
N ALA A 171 -11.15 -2.64 -5.66
CA ALA A 171 -11.28 -3.91 -4.97
C ALA A 171 -12.72 -4.11 -4.50
N ASP A 172 -13.17 -5.36 -4.56
CA ASP A 172 -14.50 -5.80 -4.11
C ASP A 172 -14.35 -6.95 -3.11
N VAL A 173 -15.31 -7.09 -2.20
CA VAL A 173 -15.35 -8.19 -1.22
C VAL A 173 -15.39 -9.55 -1.92
N GLY A 174 -14.61 -10.48 -1.40
CA GLY A 174 -14.58 -11.87 -1.86
C GLY A 174 -13.98 -12.03 -3.24
N LEU A 175 -13.94 -13.26 -3.76
CA LEU A 175 -13.29 -13.56 -5.04
C LEU A 175 -14.18 -13.23 -6.26
N PHE A 176 -15.47 -12.99 -6.05
CA PHE A 176 -16.49 -12.89 -7.11
C PHE A 176 -17.18 -11.52 -7.22
N LYS A 177 -16.54 -10.44 -6.77
CA LYS A 177 -17.02 -9.05 -6.88
C LYS A 177 -18.44 -8.82 -6.37
N SER A 178 -18.65 -8.87 -5.05
CA SER A 178 -19.99 -8.69 -4.47
C SER A 178 -20.29 -7.26 -4.01
N THR A 179 -19.32 -6.58 -3.41
CA THR A 179 -19.51 -5.26 -2.76
C THR A 179 -18.23 -4.44 -2.90
N PRO A 180 -18.30 -3.16 -3.33
CA PRO A 180 -17.11 -2.33 -3.47
C PRO A 180 -16.47 -2.04 -2.11
N LEU A 181 -15.19 -2.39 -1.99
CA LEU A 181 -14.36 -2.09 -0.82
C LEU A 181 -13.62 -0.77 -0.99
N PHE A 182 -13.09 -0.57 -2.18
CA PHE A 182 -12.15 0.48 -2.48
C PHE A 182 -12.19 0.80 -3.96
N ILE A 183 -12.27 2.09 -4.29
CA ILE A 183 -12.16 2.57 -5.65
C ILE A 183 -11.22 3.76 -5.61
N SER A 184 -10.19 3.72 -6.46
CA SER A 184 -9.31 4.87 -6.69
C SER A 184 -9.20 5.15 -8.18
N THR A 185 -9.26 6.42 -8.53
CA THR A 185 -8.96 6.91 -9.88
C THR A 185 -8.05 8.11 -9.75
N PHE A 186 -6.91 8.09 -10.42
CA PHE A 186 -5.84 9.05 -10.17
C PHE A 186 -4.97 9.30 -11.39
N GLN A 187 -4.18 10.36 -11.34
CA GLN A 187 -3.18 10.68 -12.35
C GLN A 187 -1.92 11.19 -11.67
N ARG A 188 -0.84 11.31 -12.45
CA ARG A 188 0.41 11.92 -11.96
C ARG A 188 0.15 13.37 -11.57
N ALA A 189 0.57 13.76 -10.37
CA ALA A 189 0.45 15.13 -9.89
C ALA A 189 1.52 16.01 -10.57
N SER A 190 1.12 17.21 -11.01
CA SER A 190 2.05 18.23 -11.52
C SER A 190 2.76 18.98 -10.39
N SER A 191 2.14 19.06 -9.21
CA SER A 191 2.68 19.67 -8.00
C SER A 191 2.71 18.63 -6.87
N PRO A 192 3.84 17.97 -6.61
CA PRO A 192 3.92 16.88 -5.64
C PRO A 192 3.88 17.39 -4.20
N VAL A 193 2.86 16.98 -3.43
CA VAL A 193 2.85 17.13 -1.95
C VAL A 193 3.52 15.93 -1.29
N MET A 194 3.29 14.72 -1.82
CA MET A 194 3.85 13.49 -1.26
C MET A 194 5.22 13.18 -1.86
N THR A 195 6.21 13.01 -0.99
CA THR A 195 7.57 12.59 -1.36
C THR A 195 7.86 11.16 -0.93
N VAL A 196 8.87 10.54 -1.55
CA VAL A 196 9.35 9.20 -1.15
C VAL A 196 9.79 9.18 0.30
N ASP A 197 10.59 10.15 0.74
CA ASP A 197 11.11 10.21 2.10
C ASP A 197 9.98 10.29 3.14
N PHE A 198 8.96 11.10 2.86
CA PHE A 198 7.81 11.22 3.76
C PHE A 198 7.01 9.92 3.82
N VAL A 199 6.62 9.35 2.67
CA VAL A 199 5.84 8.09 2.64
C VAL A 199 6.64 6.95 3.26
N SER A 200 7.94 6.87 2.98
CA SER A 200 8.87 5.91 3.59
C SER A 200 8.90 6.07 5.12
N SER A 201 8.94 7.30 5.65
CA SER A 201 8.94 7.54 7.09
C SER A 201 7.67 7.03 7.79
N ILE A 202 6.52 7.04 7.11
CA ILE A 202 5.25 6.52 7.63
C ILE A 202 5.24 4.99 7.56
N LEU A 203 5.61 4.44 6.40
CA LEU A 203 5.61 3.01 6.12
C LEU A 203 6.63 2.23 6.97
N GLN A 204 7.69 2.90 7.43
CA GLN A 204 8.70 2.32 8.31
C GLN A 204 8.37 2.47 9.82
N GLN A 205 7.25 3.10 10.19
CA GLN A 205 6.79 3.07 11.57
C GLN A 205 6.53 1.61 11.98
N PRO A 206 6.94 1.17 13.20
CA PRO A 206 6.63 -0.19 13.63
C PRO A 206 5.12 -0.42 13.67
N VAL A 207 4.70 -1.62 13.27
CA VAL A 207 3.30 -1.91 13.00
C VAL A 207 2.68 -2.72 14.13
N ILE A 208 1.60 -2.20 14.72
CA ILE A 208 0.70 -2.93 15.61
C ILE A 208 -0.39 -3.56 14.74
N ARG A 209 -0.60 -4.87 14.84
CA ARG A 209 -1.70 -5.55 14.12
C ARG A 209 -2.98 -5.51 14.95
N SER A 210 -4.15 -5.47 14.31
CA SER A 210 -5.42 -5.37 15.03
C SER A 210 -5.72 -6.52 15.99
N GLY A 211 -5.16 -7.72 15.73
CA GLY A 211 -5.24 -8.85 16.65
C GLY A 211 -4.22 -8.83 17.79
N SER A 212 -3.44 -7.76 17.94
CA SER A 212 -2.31 -7.66 18.87
C SER A 212 -2.40 -6.41 19.75
N LYS A 213 -2.17 -6.59 21.06
CA LYS A 213 -2.19 -5.48 22.03
C LYS A 213 -0.79 -4.89 22.27
N ASP A 214 0.19 -5.75 22.56
CA ASP A 214 1.52 -5.31 22.99
C ASP A 214 2.65 -5.84 22.10
N SER A 215 2.30 -6.50 21.00
CA SER A 215 3.24 -7.01 20.00
C SER A 215 3.19 -6.22 18.70
N CYS A 216 4.36 -5.94 18.16
CA CYS A 216 4.60 -5.10 17.00
C CYS A 216 5.53 -5.78 16.00
N HIS A 217 5.39 -5.46 14.72
CA HIS A 217 6.25 -5.95 13.65
C HIS A 217 7.16 -4.84 13.14
N LYS A 218 8.36 -5.22 12.69
CA LYS A 218 9.22 -4.35 11.89
C LYS A 218 8.88 -4.56 10.43
N VAL A 219 8.58 -3.48 9.74
CA VAL A 219 8.38 -3.44 8.29
C VAL A 219 9.37 -2.44 7.71
N SER A 220 9.99 -2.78 6.59
CA SER A 220 10.88 -1.87 5.89
C SER A 220 10.57 -1.83 4.40
N TYR A 221 10.68 -0.63 3.83
CA TYR A 221 10.47 -0.36 2.41
C TYR A 221 11.72 0.34 1.87
N GLN A 222 12.32 -0.21 0.80
CA GLN A 222 13.50 0.38 0.16
C GLN A 222 13.11 0.90 -1.23
N PHE A 223 13.17 2.23 -1.40
CA PHE A 223 12.80 2.95 -2.61
C PHE A 223 14.00 3.39 -3.46
N ASN A 224 15.22 3.04 -3.06
CA ASN A 224 16.47 3.46 -3.68
C ASN A 224 16.90 2.55 -4.85
N GLU A 225 16.08 1.58 -5.22
CA GLU A 225 16.32 0.69 -6.35
C GLU A 225 16.14 1.42 -7.69
N THR A 226 16.89 1.01 -8.71
CA THR A 226 16.86 1.66 -10.04
C THR A 226 15.49 1.56 -10.73
N PHE A 227 14.67 0.59 -10.35
CA PHE A 227 13.32 0.38 -10.87
C PHE A 227 12.21 1.04 -10.03
N ALA A 228 12.55 1.75 -8.94
CA ALA A 228 11.58 2.31 -8.02
C ALA A 228 10.61 3.31 -8.67
N ASN A 229 11.08 4.06 -9.68
CA ASN A 229 10.29 5.00 -10.50
C ASN A 229 9.12 5.71 -9.76
N PRO A 230 9.40 6.37 -8.62
CA PRO A 230 8.35 6.98 -7.80
C PRO A 230 7.75 8.21 -8.49
N PHE A 231 6.46 8.43 -8.27
CA PHE A 231 5.81 9.69 -8.63
C PHE A 231 4.63 10.01 -7.74
N ALA A 232 4.47 11.30 -7.44
CA ALA A 232 3.30 11.79 -6.73
C ALA A 232 2.07 11.65 -7.62
N VAL A 233 0.94 11.34 -6.99
CA VAL A 233 -0.36 11.19 -7.63
C VAL A 233 -1.39 12.04 -6.91
N HIS A 234 -2.41 12.42 -7.66
CA HIS A 234 -3.63 12.98 -7.09
C HIS A 234 -4.84 12.37 -7.77
N GLY A 235 -5.96 12.30 -7.04
CA GLY A 235 -7.14 11.62 -7.56
C GLY A 235 -8.27 11.53 -6.56
N ASN A 236 -9.23 10.67 -6.87
CA ASN A 236 -10.39 10.41 -6.03
C ASN A 236 -10.26 9.02 -5.40
N LEU A 237 -10.69 8.92 -4.15
CA LEU A 237 -10.67 7.69 -3.36
C LEU A 237 -12.03 7.50 -2.69
N GLN A 238 -12.57 6.29 -2.77
CA GLN A 238 -13.80 5.90 -2.11
C GLN A 238 -13.61 4.55 -1.42
N THR A 239 -14.23 4.41 -0.24
CA THR A 239 -14.24 3.15 0.53
C THR A 239 -15.66 2.68 0.83
N GLY A 240 -15.82 1.37 0.98
CA GLY A 240 -17.04 0.74 1.50
C GLY A 240 -16.94 0.42 3.00
N SER A 241 -18.07 0.15 3.63
CA SER A 241 -18.20 -0.19 5.06
C SER A 241 -17.56 -1.53 5.46
N ASP A 242 -17.24 -2.38 4.49
CA ASP A 242 -16.44 -3.58 4.74
C ASP A 242 -14.94 -3.26 4.86
N TYR A 243 -14.50 -2.07 4.45
CA TYR A 243 -13.11 -1.65 4.52
C TYR A 243 -12.84 -0.64 5.63
N THR A 244 -13.67 0.40 5.70
CA THR A 244 -13.69 1.42 6.77
C THR A 244 -14.94 1.24 7.65
N ILE A 245 -15.05 1.94 8.79
CA ILE A 245 -16.24 1.80 9.65
C ILE A 245 -17.46 2.40 8.94
N GLU A 246 -17.31 3.64 8.49
CA GLU A 246 -18.26 4.30 7.59
C GLU A 246 -17.67 4.42 6.18
N PRO A 247 -18.47 4.34 5.11
CA PRO A 247 -18.00 4.66 3.77
C PRO A 247 -17.39 6.06 3.71
N MET A 248 -16.21 6.18 3.10
CA MET A 248 -15.52 7.46 2.96
C MET A 248 -15.36 7.84 1.50
N LYS A 249 -15.30 9.15 1.24
CA LYS A 249 -14.99 9.70 -0.08
C LYS A 249 -14.05 10.87 0.07
N PHE A 250 -12.99 10.88 -0.72
CA PHE A 250 -12.01 11.94 -0.79
C PHE A 250 -11.85 12.36 -2.24
N ASP A 251 -12.15 13.63 -2.50
CA ASP A 251 -11.90 14.25 -3.79
C ASP A 251 -10.51 14.92 -3.75
N ASN A 252 -9.73 14.78 -4.81
CA ASN A 252 -8.36 15.31 -4.92
C ASN A 252 -7.41 14.87 -3.77
N ALA A 253 -7.57 13.63 -3.30
CA ALA A 253 -6.62 12.97 -2.42
C ALA A 253 -5.21 13.01 -3.02
N GLN A 254 -4.19 13.10 -2.17
CA GLN A 254 -2.79 13.13 -2.56
C GLN A 254 -2.12 11.82 -2.17
N GLY A 255 -1.22 11.34 -3.01
CA GLY A 255 -0.56 10.07 -2.81
C GLY A 255 0.78 9.96 -3.50
N LEU A 256 1.40 8.79 -3.34
CA LEU A 256 2.62 8.40 -4.02
C LEU A 256 2.42 7.01 -4.60
N THR A 257 2.82 6.81 -5.84
CA THR A 257 3.05 5.47 -6.38
C THR A 257 4.53 5.26 -6.63
N ALA A 258 5.01 4.05 -6.32
CA ALA A 258 6.41 3.69 -6.45
C ALA A 258 6.56 2.17 -6.46
N THR A 259 7.67 1.68 -6.97
CA THR A 259 8.15 0.32 -6.69
C THR A 259 9.14 0.38 -5.53
N ALA A 260 9.06 -0.59 -4.62
CA ALA A 260 9.93 -0.70 -3.47
C ALA A 260 10.24 -2.17 -3.14
N GLN A 261 11.38 -2.42 -2.51
CA GLN A 261 11.61 -3.70 -1.83
C GLN A 261 10.88 -3.68 -0.49
N TRP A 262 10.00 -4.63 -0.28
CA TRP A 262 9.27 -4.83 0.96
C TRP A 262 9.90 -5.94 1.78
N ARG A 263 10.01 -5.72 3.09
CA ARG A 263 10.44 -6.73 4.05
C ARG A 263 9.60 -6.65 5.31
N LEU A 264 9.21 -7.81 5.81
CA LEU A 264 8.50 -8.01 7.07
C LEU A 264 9.20 -9.07 7.91
N SER A 265 9.45 -8.74 9.18
CA SER A 265 9.99 -9.70 10.13
C SER A 265 9.00 -10.85 10.40
N PRO A 266 9.44 -12.11 10.44
CA PRO A 266 8.56 -13.28 10.62
C PRO A 266 7.95 -13.32 12.02
N SER A 267 8.64 -12.74 13.01
CA SER A 267 8.19 -12.67 14.39
C SER A 267 7.66 -11.28 14.74
N ALA A 268 6.67 -11.25 15.62
CA ALA A 268 6.29 -10.07 16.36
C ALA A 268 7.23 -9.89 17.57
N PHE A 269 7.49 -8.63 17.93
CA PHE A 269 8.30 -8.25 19.08
C PHE A 269 7.44 -7.49 20.10
N PRO A 270 7.77 -7.48 21.39
CA PRO A 270 7.17 -6.52 22.32
C PRO A 270 7.34 -5.09 21.78
N CYS A 271 6.28 -4.30 21.71
CA CYS A 271 6.34 -2.94 21.15
C CYS A 271 7.36 -2.07 21.90
N ALA A 272 7.56 -2.30 23.20
CA ALA A 272 8.58 -1.65 24.02
C ALA A 272 10.03 -1.90 23.56
N SER A 273 10.30 -2.95 22.80
CA SER A 273 11.64 -3.20 22.21
C SER A 273 11.90 -2.39 20.93
N LEU A 274 10.87 -1.70 20.42
CA LEU A 274 10.90 -0.96 19.17
C LEU A 274 10.84 0.55 19.37
N ILE A 275 10.88 1.03 20.62
CA ILE A 275 11.02 2.46 20.94
C ILE A 275 12.44 2.96 20.66
#